data_AF-A0A151B6I7-F1
#
_entry.id   AF-A0A151B6I7-F1
#
_cell.length_a   1.000
_cell.length_b   1.000
_cell.length_c   1.000
_cell.angle_alpha   90.00
_cell.angle_beta   90.00
_cell.angle_gamma   90.00
#
_symmetry.space_group_name_H-M   'P 1'
#
loop_
_entity.id
_entity.type
_entity.pdbx_description
1 polymer ?
#
loop_
_entity_poly.entity_id
_entity_poly.type
_entity_poly.pdbx_seq_one_letter_code
_entity_poly.pdbx_strand_id
1 'polypeptide(L)'
;MIGLILGTSEGKKIVSLLNEFTDDLFISTATAYGGQLLEKYKYKILNSKPLDVNGMIHAINTNNIHILIDASHPYAVEVTKNAIEASRVCRIQYVRYERPSIIDKYINSKNIIIVNSYKDLYKYLINIRGNILNTTGSRNIEKILDMNLPNRIIHRVLPSSNVIEKLYKLGIRTEDIIAIKGPVSYELNYAFIKEYKVVAVLMKDSGIQGGTEEKINAILDCGAYAFVIARKNIQYDTQHDKVFSCERTLVEYINKKFRT
;
A
#
# COMPACT_ATOMS: atom_id res chain seq x y z
N MET A 1 -3.34 -23.24 12.74
CA MET A 1 -3.16 -22.46 11.51
C MET A 1 -2.64 -21.04 11.76
N ILE A 2 -1.77 -20.54 10.89
CA ILE A 2 -1.36 -19.14 10.83
C ILE A 2 -2.20 -18.40 9.79
N GLY A 3 -2.77 -17.26 10.14
CA GLY A 3 -3.43 -16.36 9.20
C GLY A 3 -2.44 -15.31 8.69
N LEU A 4 -2.46 -15.00 7.40
CA LEU A 4 -1.66 -13.94 6.80
C LEU A 4 -2.50 -13.09 5.85
N ILE A 5 -2.64 -11.81 6.18
CA ILE A 5 -3.19 -10.79 5.29
C ILE A 5 -2.06 -10.24 4.44
N LEU A 6 -2.16 -10.34 3.11
CA LEU A 6 -1.12 -9.83 2.21
C LEU A 6 -1.68 -9.12 0.98
N GLY A 7 -0.98 -8.07 0.58
CA GLY A 7 -1.23 -7.31 -0.65
C GLY A 7 0.04 -6.60 -1.15
N THR A 8 1.19 -7.04 -0.67
CA THR A 8 2.50 -6.41 -0.84
C THR A 8 3.52 -7.47 -1.28
N SER A 9 4.65 -7.03 -1.84
CA SER A 9 5.80 -7.89 -2.14
C SER A 9 6.34 -8.61 -0.90
N GLU A 10 6.31 -7.94 0.25
CA GLU A 10 6.84 -8.41 1.52
C GLU A 10 5.95 -9.47 2.10
N GLY A 11 4.62 -9.32 1.98
CA GLY A 11 3.70 -10.41 2.31
C GLY A 11 4.04 -11.69 1.56
N LYS A 12 4.42 -11.62 0.28
CA LYS A 12 4.86 -12.81 -0.49
C LYS A 12 6.19 -13.38 0.01
N LYS A 13 7.13 -12.51 0.38
CA LYS A 13 8.40 -12.93 0.99
C LYS A 13 8.16 -13.60 2.34
N ILE A 14 7.24 -13.09 3.15
CA ILE A 14 6.81 -13.71 4.41
C ILE A 14 6.22 -15.09 4.14
N VAL A 15 5.30 -15.25 3.16
CA VAL A 15 4.80 -16.58 2.76
C VAL A 15 5.95 -17.53 2.41
N SER A 16 6.89 -17.06 1.58
CA SER A 16 8.06 -17.86 1.18
C SER A 16 8.85 -18.38 2.38
N LEU A 17 9.11 -17.52 3.36
CA LEU A 17 9.88 -17.85 4.56
C LEU A 17 9.07 -18.76 5.51
N LEU A 18 7.74 -18.58 5.60
CA LEU A 18 6.87 -19.47 6.37
C LEU A 18 6.83 -20.88 5.76
N ASN A 19 6.81 -20.99 4.43
CA ASN A 19 6.84 -22.27 3.71
C ASN A 19 8.11 -23.10 3.93
N GLU A 20 9.16 -22.53 4.53
CA GLU A 20 10.34 -23.28 4.97
C GLU A 20 10.04 -24.22 6.15
N PHE A 21 8.97 -23.97 6.92
CA PHE A 21 8.62 -24.79 8.08
C PHE A 21 7.12 -25.10 8.24
N THR A 22 6.22 -24.48 7.46
CA THR A 22 4.78 -24.80 7.49
C THR A 22 4.04 -24.37 6.22
N ASP A 23 3.03 -25.14 5.83
CA ASP A 23 2.02 -24.81 4.83
C ASP A 23 0.60 -24.71 5.41
N ASP A 24 0.43 -24.87 6.74
CA ASP A 24 -0.83 -24.68 7.47
C ASP A 24 -1.14 -23.18 7.63
N LEU A 25 -1.34 -22.55 6.46
CA LEU A 25 -1.54 -21.12 6.26
C LEU A 25 -2.94 -20.84 5.70
N PHE A 26 -3.60 -19.87 6.32
CA PHE A 26 -4.75 -19.16 5.75
C PHE A 26 -4.25 -17.84 5.16
N ILE A 27 -4.38 -17.68 3.85
CA ILE A 27 -3.95 -16.47 3.14
C ILE A 27 -5.17 -15.62 2.77
N SER A 28 -5.12 -14.33 3.09
CA SER A 28 -6.17 -13.37 2.74
C SER A 28 -5.62 -12.24 1.88
N THR A 29 -6.20 -12.06 0.70
CA THR A 29 -5.90 -10.97 -0.24
C THR A 29 -7.17 -10.20 -0.58
N ALA A 30 -7.04 -8.90 -0.86
CA ALA A 30 -8.20 -8.06 -1.16
C ALA A 30 -8.79 -8.28 -2.57
N THR A 31 -8.10 -9.01 -3.46
CA THR A 31 -8.48 -9.15 -4.88
C THR A 31 -8.06 -10.50 -5.44
N ALA A 32 -8.80 -11.00 -6.45
CA ALA A 32 -8.47 -12.21 -7.20
C ALA A 32 -7.05 -12.17 -7.81
N TYR A 33 -6.63 -11.03 -8.36
CA TYR A 33 -5.29 -10.84 -8.90
C TYR A 33 -4.20 -11.00 -7.83
N GLY A 34 -4.44 -10.53 -6.60
CA GLY A 34 -3.54 -10.79 -5.48
C GLY A 34 -3.36 -12.29 -5.20
N GLY A 35 -4.45 -13.05 -5.32
CA GLY A 35 -4.45 -14.51 -5.21
C GLY A 35 -3.64 -15.20 -6.31
N GLN A 36 -3.78 -14.81 -7.57
CA GLN A 36 -3.02 -15.38 -8.69
C GLN A 36 -1.50 -15.25 -8.49
N LEU A 37 -1.04 -14.16 -7.85
CA LEU A 37 0.38 -13.96 -7.56
C LEU A 37 0.94 -14.93 -6.50
N LEU A 38 0.09 -15.79 -5.93
CA LEU A 38 0.44 -16.77 -4.91
C LEU A 38 0.47 -18.22 -5.43
N GLU A 39 0.17 -18.48 -6.71
CA GLU A 39 0.07 -19.85 -7.27
C GLU A 39 1.31 -20.73 -7.03
N LYS A 40 2.50 -20.12 -6.94
CA LYS A 40 3.75 -20.83 -6.69
C LYS A 40 4.09 -21.09 -5.22
N TYR A 41 3.27 -20.61 -4.28
CA TYR A 41 3.49 -20.75 -2.85
C TYR A 41 2.56 -21.83 -2.26
N LYS A 42 2.95 -22.37 -1.11
CA LYS A 42 2.17 -23.41 -0.42
C LYS A 42 1.27 -22.77 0.63
N TYR A 43 -0.02 -23.07 0.58
CA TYR A 43 -0.99 -22.65 1.59
C TYR A 43 -2.17 -23.61 1.58
N LYS A 44 -2.88 -23.67 2.70
CA LYS A 44 -4.05 -24.54 2.86
C LYS A 44 -5.33 -23.89 2.38
N ILE A 45 -5.49 -22.59 2.66
CA ILE A 45 -6.72 -21.85 2.37
C ILE A 45 -6.37 -20.47 1.80
N LEU A 46 -7.08 -20.07 0.75
CA LEU A 46 -6.98 -18.75 0.13
C LEU A 46 -8.34 -18.05 0.14
N ASN A 47 -8.39 -16.88 0.75
CA ASN A 47 -9.44 -15.90 0.56
C ASN A 47 -8.94 -14.79 -0.37
N SER A 48 -9.69 -14.50 -1.43
CA SER A 48 -9.36 -13.47 -2.42
C SER A 48 -10.37 -12.33 -2.48
N LYS A 49 -11.13 -12.14 -1.40
CA LYS A 49 -12.13 -11.09 -1.25
C LYS A 49 -11.79 -10.23 -0.03
N PRO A 50 -12.11 -8.92 -0.04
CA PRO A 50 -11.98 -8.10 1.16
C PRO A 50 -12.79 -8.67 2.32
N LEU A 51 -12.23 -8.64 3.54
CA LEU A 51 -12.92 -9.00 4.77
C LEU A 51 -13.07 -7.76 5.64
N ASP A 52 -14.29 -7.58 6.17
CA ASP A 52 -14.54 -6.68 7.29
C ASP A 52 -14.20 -7.38 8.62
N VAL A 53 -14.43 -6.71 9.75
CA VAL A 53 -14.13 -7.26 11.08
C VAL A 53 -14.88 -8.58 11.34
N ASN A 54 -16.16 -8.67 10.99
CA ASN A 54 -16.97 -9.87 11.21
C ASN A 54 -16.51 -11.03 10.32
N GLY A 55 -16.19 -10.75 9.06
CA GLY A 55 -15.61 -11.72 8.14
C GLY A 55 -14.25 -12.23 8.61
N MET A 56 -13.42 -11.37 9.21
CA MET A 56 -12.16 -11.79 9.83
C MET A 56 -12.39 -12.67 11.06
N ILE A 57 -13.29 -12.30 11.97
CA ILE A 57 -13.64 -13.11 13.14
C ILE A 57 -14.13 -14.50 12.70
N HIS A 58 -15.03 -14.54 11.71
CA HIS A 58 -15.53 -15.80 11.16
C HIS A 58 -14.38 -16.64 10.58
N ALA A 59 -13.51 -16.04 9.76
CA ALA A 59 -12.35 -16.74 9.19
C ALA A 59 -11.39 -17.25 10.26
N ILE A 60 -11.15 -16.49 11.34
CA ILE A 60 -10.28 -16.90 12.44
C ILE A 60 -10.84 -18.15 13.13
N ASN A 61 -12.13 -18.11 13.50
CA ASN A 61 -12.76 -19.21 14.23
C ASN A 61 -12.91 -20.46 13.36
N THR A 62 -13.40 -20.32 12.12
CA THR A 62 -13.62 -21.46 11.21
C THR A 62 -12.33 -22.20 10.87
N ASN A 63 -11.21 -21.47 10.76
CA ASN A 63 -9.93 -22.04 10.33
C ASN A 63 -8.95 -22.29 11.49
N ASN A 64 -9.38 -22.11 12.75
CA ASN A 64 -8.54 -22.26 13.94
C ASN A 64 -7.21 -21.49 13.83
N ILE A 65 -7.33 -20.21 13.45
CA ILE A 65 -6.19 -19.30 13.35
C ILE A 65 -5.81 -18.85 14.76
N HIS A 66 -4.56 -19.05 15.17
CA HIS A 66 -4.06 -18.66 16.50
C HIS A 66 -3.09 -17.46 16.46
N ILE A 67 -2.52 -17.17 15.29
CA ILE A 67 -1.72 -15.98 15.03
C ILE A 67 -2.18 -15.36 13.70
N LEU A 68 -2.47 -14.06 13.71
CA LEU A 68 -2.79 -13.29 12.52
C LEU A 68 -1.64 -12.33 12.19
N ILE A 69 -0.98 -12.59 11.06
CA ILE A 69 0.04 -11.72 10.50
C ILE A 69 -0.63 -10.74 9.54
N ASP A 70 -0.42 -9.44 9.75
CA ASP A 70 -0.87 -8.38 8.86
C ASP A 70 0.32 -7.76 8.11
N ALA A 71 0.46 -8.15 6.84
CA ALA A 71 1.42 -7.60 5.88
C ALA A 71 0.74 -6.74 4.81
N SER A 72 -0.43 -6.16 5.12
CA SER A 72 -1.12 -5.22 4.25
C SER A 72 -0.31 -3.92 4.06
N HIS A 73 -0.59 -3.20 2.97
CA HIS A 73 0.09 -1.95 2.64
C HIS A 73 -0.05 -0.91 3.77
N PRO A 74 0.97 -0.08 4.11
CA PRO A 74 0.89 0.94 5.17
C PRO A 74 -0.24 1.99 5.05
N TYR A 75 -0.94 2.03 3.91
CA TYR A 75 -2.07 2.94 3.68
C TYR A 75 -3.43 2.21 3.73
N ALA A 76 -3.41 0.91 4.02
CA ALA A 76 -4.59 0.07 4.13
C ALA A 76 -5.12 0.10 5.58
N VAL A 77 -5.39 1.31 6.07
CA VAL A 77 -5.74 1.55 7.49
C VAL A 77 -6.92 0.71 7.97
N GLU A 78 -7.97 0.60 7.14
CA GLU A 78 -9.19 -0.12 7.50
C GLU A 78 -8.95 -1.62 7.72
N VAL A 79 -8.15 -2.27 6.87
CA VAL A 79 -7.86 -3.70 7.04
C VAL A 79 -7.01 -3.94 8.29
N THR A 80 -6.06 -3.04 8.58
CA THR A 80 -5.25 -3.11 9.81
C THR A 80 -6.12 -2.94 11.06
N LYS A 81 -7.04 -1.95 11.08
CA LYS A 81 -7.99 -1.77 12.19
C LYS A 81 -8.89 -3.00 12.39
N ASN A 82 -9.45 -3.53 11.30
CA ASN A 82 -10.28 -4.74 11.36
C ASN A 82 -9.48 -5.94 11.88
N ALA A 83 -8.22 -6.09 11.47
CA ALA A 83 -7.36 -7.19 11.89
C ALA A 83 -7.00 -7.12 13.38
N ILE A 84 -6.70 -5.92 13.90
CA ILE A 84 -6.46 -5.69 15.33
C ILE A 84 -7.73 -6.05 16.12
N GLU A 85 -8.88 -5.50 15.73
CA GLU A 85 -10.14 -5.74 16.44
C GLU A 85 -10.56 -7.21 16.41
N ALA A 86 -10.48 -7.86 15.24
CA ALA A 86 -10.79 -9.28 15.12
C ALA A 86 -9.84 -10.14 15.97
N SER A 87 -8.55 -9.81 16.00
CA SER A 87 -7.57 -10.52 16.83
C SER A 87 -7.86 -10.37 18.31
N ARG A 88 -8.23 -9.16 18.74
CA ARG A 88 -8.63 -8.86 20.12
C ARG A 88 -9.87 -9.63 20.54
N VAL A 89 -10.92 -9.64 19.71
CA VAL A 89 -12.17 -10.36 19.96
C VAL A 89 -11.93 -11.88 20.04
N CYS A 90 -11.16 -12.43 19.11
CA CYS A 90 -10.82 -13.86 19.08
C CYS A 90 -9.72 -14.25 20.09
N ARG A 91 -9.10 -13.28 20.78
CA ARG A 91 -7.98 -13.48 21.71
C ARG A 91 -6.79 -14.21 21.09
N ILE A 92 -6.48 -13.87 19.85
CA ILE A 92 -5.34 -14.42 19.11
C ILE A 92 -4.20 -13.40 19.01
N GLN A 93 -2.99 -13.88 18.75
CA GLN A 93 -1.83 -13.01 18.60
C GLN A 93 -1.92 -12.24 17.27
N TYR A 94 -1.90 -10.91 17.36
CA TYR A 94 -1.75 -10.03 16.20
C TYR A 94 -0.26 -9.70 15.97
N VAL A 95 0.20 -9.83 14.72
CA VAL A 95 1.57 -9.51 14.32
C VAL A 95 1.55 -8.62 13.08
N ARG A 96 2.04 -7.40 13.21
CA ARG A 96 2.12 -6.43 12.12
C ARG A 96 3.49 -6.46 11.46
N TYR A 97 3.52 -6.56 10.13
CA TYR A 97 4.67 -6.11 9.35
C TYR A 97 4.48 -4.66 8.92
N GLU A 98 5.31 -3.76 9.43
CA GLU A 98 5.32 -2.35 9.06
C GLU A 98 6.57 -2.00 8.27
N ARG A 99 6.37 -1.77 6.97
CA ARG A 99 7.43 -1.34 6.06
C ARG A 99 8.04 -0.02 6.54
N PRO A 100 9.38 0.14 6.60
CA PRO A 100 10.02 1.42 6.92
C PRO A 100 9.61 2.57 5.99
N SER A 101 9.64 3.80 6.52
CA SER A 101 9.53 5.04 5.74
C SER A 101 10.83 5.34 5.01
N ILE A 102 10.75 5.86 3.79
CA ILE A 102 11.92 6.46 3.09
C ILE A 102 11.91 7.98 3.17
N ILE A 103 10.73 8.58 3.37
CA ILE A 103 10.56 10.04 3.30
C ILE A 103 11.38 10.77 4.33
N ASP A 104 11.65 10.12 5.46
CA ASP A 104 12.42 10.69 6.57
C ASP A 104 13.83 11.13 6.11
N LYS A 105 14.42 10.44 5.11
CA LYS A 105 15.70 10.83 4.51
C LYS A 105 15.65 12.17 3.77
N TYR A 106 14.46 12.58 3.32
CA TYR A 106 14.24 13.72 2.44
C TYR A 106 13.46 14.85 3.11
N ILE A 107 13.21 14.77 4.42
CA ILE A 107 12.39 15.73 5.19
C ILE A 107 12.89 17.17 5.10
N ASN A 108 14.20 17.36 4.88
CA ASN A 108 14.84 18.68 4.76
C ASN A 108 14.83 19.24 3.33
N SER A 109 14.35 18.49 2.34
CA SER A 109 14.26 18.97 0.97
C SER A 109 13.05 19.89 0.78
N LYS A 110 13.28 21.12 0.31
CA LYS A 110 12.23 22.14 0.10
C LYS A 110 11.16 21.71 -0.90
N ASN A 111 11.48 20.78 -1.79
CA ASN A 111 10.58 20.28 -2.82
C ASN A 111 9.75 19.07 -2.36
N ILE A 112 9.96 18.57 -1.14
CA ILE A 112 9.20 17.47 -0.56
C ILE A 112 8.23 18.03 0.48
N ILE A 113 6.93 17.93 0.20
CA ILE A 113 5.87 18.48 1.04
C ILE A 113 5.02 17.32 1.55
N ILE A 114 5.05 17.10 2.86
CA ILE A 114 4.22 16.09 3.52
C ILE A 114 2.86 16.69 3.84
N VAL A 115 1.79 16.00 3.44
CA VAL A 115 0.40 16.44 3.69
C VAL A 115 -0.38 15.36 4.43
N ASN A 116 -1.15 15.76 5.45
CA ASN A 116 -1.86 14.82 6.32
C ASN A 116 -3.19 14.31 5.72
N SER A 117 -3.66 14.97 4.66
CA SER A 117 -4.93 14.67 4.01
C SER A 117 -4.97 15.20 2.57
N TYR A 118 -5.90 14.65 1.77
CA TYR A 118 -6.23 15.20 0.44
C TYR A 118 -6.83 16.61 0.54
N LYS A 119 -7.46 16.97 1.67
CA LYS A 119 -7.97 18.33 1.90
C LYS A 119 -6.82 19.35 2.03
N ASP A 120 -5.69 18.93 2.61
CA ASP A 120 -4.51 19.79 2.72
C ASP A 120 -3.80 19.98 1.39
N LEU A 121 -3.88 19.01 0.46
CA LEU A 121 -3.32 19.16 -0.89
C LEU A 121 -3.84 20.42 -1.59
N TYR A 122 -5.15 20.69 -1.50
CA TYR A 122 -5.77 21.83 -2.17
C TYR A 122 -5.06 23.16 -1.83
N LYS A 123 -4.74 23.36 -0.55
CA LYS A 123 -4.10 24.60 -0.04
C LYS A 123 -2.76 24.87 -0.73
N TYR A 124 -2.02 23.83 -1.07
CA TYR A 124 -0.73 23.95 -1.74
C TYR A 124 -0.88 24.03 -3.26
N LEU A 125 -1.75 23.18 -3.83
CA LEU A 125 -1.84 23.00 -5.28
C LEU A 125 -2.57 24.15 -5.98
N ILE A 126 -3.47 24.87 -5.30
CA ILE A 126 -4.24 25.97 -5.91
C ILE A 126 -3.37 27.10 -6.49
N ASN A 127 -2.19 27.31 -5.88
CA ASN A 127 -1.21 28.31 -6.28
C ASN A 127 -0.13 27.77 -7.22
N ILE A 128 -0.10 26.45 -7.47
CA ILE A 128 0.85 25.83 -8.40
C ILE A 128 0.25 25.85 -9.80
N ARG A 129 1.01 26.36 -10.77
CA ARG A 129 0.66 26.36 -12.18
C ARG A 129 1.44 25.28 -12.91
N GLY A 130 0.75 24.50 -13.76
CA GLY A 130 1.34 23.40 -14.53
C GLY A 130 0.66 22.06 -14.29
N ASN A 131 1.22 21.00 -14.87
CA ASN A 131 0.61 19.67 -14.87
C ASN A 131 0.95 18.91 -13.58
N ILE A 132 -0.01 18.12 -13.09
CA ILE A 132 0.15 17.30 -11.90
C ILE A 132 0.16 15.83 -12.30
N LEU A 133 1.12 15.05 -11.79
CA LEU A 133 1.12 13.60 -11.94
C LEU A 133 0.61 12.94 -10.66
N ASN A 134 -0.55 12.31 -10.72
CA ASN A 134 -1.06 11.49 -9.63
C ASN A 134 -0.51 10.06 -9.71
N THR A 135 0.33 9.70 -8.75
CA THR A 135 0.85 8.32 -8.57
C THR A 135 0.27 7.62 -7.35
N THR A 136 -0.81 8.14 -6.74
CA THR A 136 -1.44 7.57 -5.54
C THR A 136 -2.41 6.41 -5.83
N GLY A 137 -2.59 6.07 -7.11
CA GLY A 137 -3.47 5.02 -7.62
C GLY A 137 -4.91 5.48 -7.86
N SER A 138 -5.80 4.53 -8.16
CA SER A 138 -7.19 4.80 -8.57
C SER A 138 -8.17 5.03 -7.41
N ARG A 139 -7.82 4.59 -6.18
CA ARG A 139 -8.74 4.57 -5.04
C ARG A 139 -9.27 5.95 -4.63
N ASN A 140 -8.44 6.98 -4.71
CA ASN A 140 -8.78 8.33 -4.26
C ASN A 140 -8.88 9.34 -5.41
N ILE A 141 -9.14 8.88 -6.64
CA ILE A 141 -9.25 9.79 -7.80
C ILE A 141 -10.40 10.78 -7.62
N GLU A 142 -11.58 10.33 -7.19
CA GLU A 142 -12.73 11.21 -6.91
C GLU A 142 -12.33 12.35 -5.96
N LYS A 143 -11.67 12.05 -4.85
CA LYS A 143 -11.16 13.06 -3.90
C LYS A 143 -10.20 14.08 -4.53
N ILE A 144 -9.49 13.69 -5.59
CA ILE A 144 -8.61 14.60 -6.34
C ILE A 144 -9.43 15.47 -7.28
N LEU A 145 -10.42 14.90 -7.96
CA LEU A 145 -11.31 15.62 -8.87
C LEU A 145 -12.19 16.62 -8.10
N ASP A 146 -12.70 16.24 -6.93
CA ASP A 146 -13.53 17.08 -6.04
C ASP A 146 -12.80 18.35 -5.58
N MET A 147 -11.46 18.39 -5.64
CA MET A 147 -10.69 19.59 -5.35
C MET A 147 -10.86 20.69 -6.41
N ASN A 148 -11.40 20.36 -7.60
CA ASN A 148 -11.61 21.30 -8.71
C ASN A 148 -10.38 22.17 -9.00
N LEU A 149 -9.20 21.53 -9.04
CA LEU A 149 -7.95 22.23 -9.32
C LEU A 149 -7.93 22.72 -10.78
N PRO A 150 -7.36 23.91 -11.06
CA PRO A 150 -7.22 24.40 -12.43
C PRO A 150 -6.16 23.64 -13.24
N ASN A 151 -5.42 22.73 -12.60
CA ASN A 151 -4.33 21.97 -13.19
C ASN A 151 -4.87 20.80 -14.05
N ARG A 152 -4.18 20.51 -15.16
CA ARG A 152 -4.30 19.21 -15.82
C ARG A 152 -3.69 18.14 -14.93
N ILE A 153 -4.43 17.07 -14.64
CA ILE A 153 -3.98 15.98 -13.78
C ILE A 153 -3.85 14.70 -14.60
N ILE A 154 -2.64 14.14 -14.63
CA ILE A 154 -2.33 12.87 -15.28
C ILE A 154 -2.37 11.77 -14.21
N HIS A 155 -3.13 10.71 -14.47
CA HIS A 155 -3.37 9.63 -13.52
C HIS A 155 -2.58 8.39 -13.92
N ARG A 156 -1.60 8.01 -13.09
CA ARG A 156 -0.89 6.75 -13.24
C ARG A 156 -1.57 5.63 -12.44
N VAL A 157 -2.10 4.64 -13.14
CA VAL A 157 -2.94 3.59 -12.58
C VAL A 157 -2.55 2.20 -13.09
N LEU A 158 -3.00 1.16 -12.38
CA LEU A 158 -2.82 -0.23 -12.83
C LEU A 158 -3.65 -0.46 -14.10
N PRO A 159 -3.13 -1.20 -15.10
CA PRO A 159 -3.86 -1.51 -16.35
C PRO A 159 -4.93 -2.59 -16.13
N SER A 160 -5.90 -2.32 -15.25
CA SER A 160 -7.06 -3.18 -14.99
C SER A 160 -8.29 -2.59 -15.67
N SER A 161 -9.08 -3.43 -16.34
CA SER A 161 -10.33 -3.02 -17.00
C SER A 161 -11.24 -2.21 -16.08
N ASN A 162 -11.50 -2.71 -14.87
CA ASN A 162 -12.33 -2.04 -13.86
C ASN A 162 -11.78 -0.65 -13.48
N VAL A 163 -10.45 -0.52 -13.43
CA VAL A 163 -9.81 0.76 -13.13
C VAL A 163 -9.98 1.70 -14.30
N ILE A 164 -9.66 1.29 -15.52
CA ILE A 164 -9.79 2.13 -16.72
C ILE A 164 -11.24 2.57 -16.94
N GLU A 165 -12.21 1.67 -16.81
CA GLU A 165 -13.64 1.98 -16.89
C GLU A 165 -14.06 3.02 -15.84
N LYS A 166 -13.55 2.89 -14.60
CA LYS A 166 -13.78 3.89 -13.55
C LYS A 166 -13.24 5.27 -13.94
N LEU A 167 -12.05 5.36 -14.54
CA LEU A 167 -11.49 6.65 -14.96
C LEU A 167 -12.36 7.31 -16.04
N TYR A 168 -12.84 6.55 -17.03
CA TYR A 168 -13.73 7.10 -18.06
C TYR A 168 -15.09 7.54 -17.51
N LYS A 169 -15.68 6.79 -16.57
CA LYS A 169 -16.92 7.20 -15.88
C LYS A 169 -16.76 8.51 -15.10
N LEU A 170 -15.54 8.81 -14.65
CA LEU A 170 -15.20 10.07 -13.98
C LEU A 170 -14.82 11.20 -14.96
N GLY A 171 -14.95 10.98 -16.27
CA GLY A 171 -14.66 11.99 -17.30
C GLY A 171 -13.16 12.22 -17.54
N ILE A 172 -12.28 11.34 -17.06
CA ILE A 172 -10.84 11.47 -17.31
C ILE A 172 -10.56 11.12 -18.78
N ARG A 173 -9.88 12.03 -19.46
CA ARG A 173 -9.52 11.88 -20.87
C ARG A 173 -8.42 10.85 -21.06
N THR A 174 -8.43 10.14 -22.19
CA THR A 174 -7.45 9.09 -22.48
C THR A 174 -6.00 9.60 -22.43
N GLU A 175 -5.73 10.82 -22.90
CA GLU A 175 -4.40 11.44 -22.87
C GLU A 175 -3.90 11.78 -21.45
N ASP A 176 -4.76 11.68 -20.44
CA ASP A 176 -4.45 11.92 -19.03
C ASP A 176 -4.28 10.61 -18.24
N ILE A 177 -4.17 9.47 -18.92
CA ILE A 177 -4.03 8.16 -18.29
C ILE A 177 -2.69 7.52 -18.65
N ILE A 178 -1.92 7.15 -17.62
CA ILE A 178 -0.74 6.29 -17.76
C ILE A 178 -1.07 4.94 -17.11
N ALA A 179 -1.34 3.92 -17.92
CA ALA A 179 -1.67 2.58 -17.45
C ALA A 179 -0.41 1.70 -17.39
N ILE A 180 0.16 1.51 -16.19
CA ILE A 180 1.40 0.74 -16.00
C ILE A 180 1.42 0.05 -14.62
N LYS A 181 1.95 -1.17 -14.57
CA LYS A 181 2.19 -1.90 -13.32
C LYS A 181 3.57 -1.55 -12.78
N GLY A 182 3.63 -1.04 -11.55
CA GLY A 182 4.87 -0.74 -10.84
C GLY A 182 5.49 -1.93 -10.09
N PRO A 183 6.61 -1.72 -9.38
CA PRO A 183 7.33 -0.44 -9.21
C PRO A 183 7.89 0.10 -10.53
N VAL A 184 7.99 1.43 -10.66
CA VAL A 184 8.45 2.12 -11.88
C VAL A 184 9.86 2.66 -11.63
N SER A 185 10.78 2.43 -12.57
CA SER A 185 12.18 2.83 -12.43
C SER A 185 12.37 4.35 -12.40
N TYR A 186 13.54 4.80 -11.97
CA TYR A 186 13.92 6.20 -12.00
C TYR A 186 13.74 6.81 -13.40
N GLU A 187 14.26 6.14 -14.44
CA GLU A 187 14.27 6.63 -15.82
C GLU A 187 12.85 6.85 -16.35
N LEU A 188 11.93 5.92 -16.07
CA LEU A 188 10.54 6.06 -16.48
C LEU A 188 9.82 7.16 -15.68
N ASN A 189 10.06 7.28 -14.36
CA ASN A 189 9.50 8.40 -13.61
C ASN A 189 10.00 9.74 -14.16
N TYR A 190 11.30 9.86 -14.42
CA TYR A 190 11.91 11.05 -15.00
C TYR A 190 11.30 11.38 -16.37
N ALA A 191 11.20 10.37 -17.25
CA ALA A 191 10.59 10.53 -18.57
C ALA A 191 9.13 10.98 -18.48
N PHE A 192 8.30 10.37 -17.62
CA PHE A 192 6.92 10.82 -17.43
C PHE A 192 6.84 12.26 -16.94
N ILE A 193 7.71 12.66 -16.01
CA ILE A 193 7.71 14.03 -15.47
C ILE A 193 8.09 15.04 -16.56
N LYS A 194 9.11 14.75 -17.37
CA LYS A 194 9.54 15.60 -18.48
C LYS A 194 8.51 15.67 -19.61
N GLU A 195 8.05 14.53 -20.09
CA GLU A 195 7.12 14.41 -21.23
C GLU A 195 5.82 15.18 -20.95
N TYR A 196 5.24 14.95 -19.77
CA TYR A 196 4.01 15.61 -19.37
C TYR A 196 4.24 16.99 -18.74
N LYS A 197 5.46 17.53 -18.74
CA LYS A 197 5.81 18.84 -18.16
C LYS A 197 5.25 19.00 -16.74
N VAL A 198 5.44 17.98 -15.93
CA VAL A 198 4.87 17.87 -14.59
C VAL A 198 5.62 18.78 -13.63
N VAL A 199 4.89 19.59 -12.87
CA VAL A 199 5.44 20.49 -11.86
C VAL A 199 5.24 19.95 -10.44
N ALA A 200 4.28 19.05 -10.26
CA ALA A 200 3.97 18.45 -8.97
C ALA A 200 3.54 16.99 -9.12
N VAL A 201 4.03 16.13 -8.23
CA VAL A 201 3.70 14.71 -8.19
C VAL A 201 2.99 14.38 -6.88
N LEU A 202 1.78 13.83 -6.97
CA LEU A 202 1.08 13.29 -5.82
C LEU A 202 1.55 11.86 -5.60
N MET A 203 2.04 11.56 -4.41
CA MET A 203 2.58 10.24 -4.10
C MET A 203 2.28 9.77 -2.68
N LYS A 204 2.46 8.46 -2.49
CA LYS A 204 2.47 7.80 -1.20
C LYS A 204 3.89 7.32 -0.93
N ASP A 205 4.25 7.25 0.34
CA ASP A 205 5.44 6.57 0.79
C ASP A 205 5.20 5.07 0.84
N SER A 206 5.45 4.41 -0.27
CA SER A 206 5.38 2.97 -0.38
C SER A 206 6.71 2.32 0.00
N GLY A 207 7.64 2.98 0.69
CA GLY A 207 8.97 2.46 1.04
C GLY A 207 9.77 1.92 -0.16
N ILE A 208 10.79 1.08 0.13
CA ILE A 208 11.80 0.64 -0.85
C ILE A 208 11.15 -0.18 -1.96
N GLN A 209 10.39 -1.19 -1.57
CA GLN A 209 9.76 -2.15 -2.47
C GLN A 209 8.66 -1.50 -3.34
N GLY A 210 8.19 -0.31 -2.94
CA GLY A 210 7.26 0.50 -3.72
C GLY A 210 7.91 1.40 -4.77
N GLY A 211 9.24 1.43 -4.86
CA GLY A 211 9.97 2.33 -5.75
C GLY A 211 9.86 3.80 -5.33
N THR A 212 9.81 4.07 -4.02
CA THR A 212 9.58 5.42 -3.48
C THR A 212 10.81 6.30 -3.69
N GLU A 213 12.02 5.74 -3.50
CA GLU A 213 13.28 6.46 -3.60
C GLU A 213 13.56 6.89 -5.05
N GLU A 214 13.40 5.97 -5.99
CA GLU A 214 13.56 6.20 -7.43
C GLU A 214 12.61 7.29 -7.92
N LYS A 215 11.37 7.30 -7.40
CA LYS A 215 10.38 8.33 -7.73
C LYS A 215 10.79 9.70 -7.17
N ILE A 216 11.25 9.76 -5.92
CA ILE A 216 11.67 11.02 -5.29
C ILE A 216 12.86 11.62 -6.02
N ASN A 217 13.87 10.80 -6.30
CA ASN A 217 15.06 11.26 -7.01
C ASN A 217 14.66 11.81 -8.39
N ALA A 218 13.80 11.12 -9.15
CA ALA A 218 13.31 11.62 -10.43
C ALA A 218 12.53 12.94 -10.33
N ILE A 219 11.74 13.12 -9.27
CA ILE A 219 11.01 14.38 -9.01
C ILE A 219 11.97 15.52 -8.74
N LEU A 220 12.95 15.30 -7.85
CA LEU A 220 13.93 16.31 -7.46
C LEU A 220 14.82 16.70 -8.64
N ASP A 221 15.30 15.74 -9.42
CA ASP A 221 16.16 16.00 -10.60
C ASP A 221 15.41 16.70 -11.74
N CYS A 222 14.07 16.62 -11.75
CA CYS A 222 13.22 17.41 -12.65
C CYS A 222 12.88 18.79 -12.10
N GLY A 223 13.24 19.11 -10.85
CA GLY A 223 12.86 20.36 -10.18
C GLY A 223 11.38 20.45 -9.81
N ALA A 224 10.65 19.34 -9.82
CA ALA A 224 9.23 19.29 -9.47
C ALA A 224 9.02 19.17 -7.95
N TYR A 225 7.78 19.37 -7.49
CA TYR A 225 7.39 19.15 -6.10
C TYR A 225 6.87 17.73 -5.88
N ALA A 226 7.27 17.07 -4.80
CA ALA A 226 6.64 15.84 -4.34
C ALA A 226 5.65 16.16 -3.22
N PHE A 227 4.36 15.93 -3.46
CA PHE A 227 3.34 15.97 -2.43
C PHE A 227 3.09 14.57 -1.89
N VAL A 228 3.65 14.30 -0.71
CA VAL A 228 3.60 12.99 -0.09
C VAL A 228 2.43 12.94 0.89
N ILE A 229 1.44 12.09 0.62
CA ILE A 229 0.37 11.83 1.59
C ILE A 229 0.96 11.12 2.80
N ALA A 230 0.85 11.69 4.00
CA ALA A 230 1.35 11.08 5.22
C ALA A 230 0.67 9.72 5.48
N ARG A 231 1.43 8.77 6.03
CA ARG A 231 0.88 7.54 6.56
C ARG A 231 0.00 7.87 7.76
N LYS A 232 -1.10 7.14 7.95
CA LYS A 232 -1.91 7.32 9.16
C LYS A 232 -1.23 6.59 10.30
N ASN A 233 -1.08 7.26 11.42
CA ASN A 233 -0.54 6.65 12.62
C ASN A 233 -1.59 5.68 13.20
N ILE A 234 -1.20 4.43 13.40
CA ILE A 234 -2.04 3.39 14.01
C ILE A 234 -1.45 3.11 15.38
N GLN A 235 -2.26 3.21 16.41
CA GLN A 235 -1.84 2.83 17.76
C GLN A 235 -1.93 1.33 17.90
N TYR A 236 -0.80 0.71 18.25
CA TYR A 236 -0.70 -0.71 18.55
C TYR A 236 -0.60 -0.89 20.06
N ASP A 237 -1.25 -1.93 20.59
CA ASP A 237 -1.07 -2.31 21.99
C ASP A 237 0.28 -3.01 22.14
N THR A 238 1.30 -2.30 22.61
CA THR A 238 2.67 -2.87 22.74
C THR A 238 2.77 -4.12 23.61
N GLN A 239 1.80 -4.36 24.50
CA GLN A 239 1.78 -5.56 25.33
C GLN A 239 1.32 -6.78 24.52
N HIS A 240 0.35 -6.59 23.64
CA HIS A 240 -0.33 -7.68 22.93
C HIS A 240 0.05 -7.78 21.44
N ASP A 241 0.23 -6.65 20.77
CA ASP A 241 0.62 -6.56 19.36
C ASP A 241 2.14 -6.64 19.23
N LYS A 242 2.60 -7.30 18.17
CA LYS A 242 4.03 -7.30 17.79
C LYS A 242 4.21 -6.67 16.42
N VAL A 243 5.04 -5.65 16.35
CA VAL A 243 5.34 -4.91 15.12
C VAL A 243 6.77 -5.20 14.70
N PHE A 244 6.96 -5.57 13.43
CA PHE A 244 8.26 -5.82 12.84
C PHE A 244 8.43 -5.05 11.55
N SER A 245 9.66 -4.60 11.28
CA SER A 245 10.05 -3.93 10.04
C SER A 245 10.96 -4.77 9.13
N CYS A 246 11.30 -5.99 9.56
CA CYS A 246 12.08 -6.97 8.81
C CYS A 246 11.31 -8.29 8.71
N GLU A 247 11.19 -8.83 7.49
CA GLU A 247 10.40 -10.05 7.26
C GLU A 247 11.04 -11.26 7.94
N ARG A 248 12.37 -11.32 7.98
CA ARG A 248 13.12 -12.44 8.58
C ARG A 248 12.91 -12.49 10.10
N THR A 249 13.06 -11.36 10.79
CA THR A 249 12.86 -11.30 12.25
C THR A 249 11.41 -11.59 12.64
N LEU A 250 10.45 -11.15 11.82
CA LEU A 250 9.04 -11.49 12.01
C LEU A 250 8.84 -13.01 11.92
N VAL A 251 9.37 -13.64 10.87
CA VAL A 251 9.18 -15.09 10.67
C VAL A 251 9.92 -15.92 11.73
N GLU A 252 11.09 -15.48 12.18
CA GLU A 252 11.79 -16.08 13.33
C GLU A 252 10.96 -16.03 14.61
N TYR A 253 10.28 -14.90 14.88
CA TYR A 253 9.34 -14.79 16.00
C TYR A 253 8.18 -15.78 15.87
N ILE A 254 7.60 -15.90 14.66
CA ILE A 254 6.51 -16.84 14.38
C ILE A 254 6.97 -18.29 14.58
N ASN A 255 8.13 -18.68 14.02
CA ASN A 255 8.65 -20.04 14.15
C ASN A 255 8.90 -20.42 15.62
N LYS A 256 9.40 -19.50 16.45
CA LYS A 256 9.54 -19.73 17.90
C LYS A 256 8.20 -20.00 18.57
N LYS A 257 7.15 -19.23 18.22
CA LYS A 257 5.79 -19.41 18.74
C LYS A 257 5.08 -20.64 18.20
N PHE A 258 5.41 -21.06 16.98
CA PHE A 258 4.81 -22.24 16.34
C PHE A 258 5.34 -23.55 16.94
N ARG A 259 6.53 -23.55 17.53
CA ARG A 259 7.17 -24.71 18.18
C ARG A 259 6.83 -24.86 19.67
N THR A 260 6.22 -23.85 20.27
CA THR A 260 5.76 -23.85 21.68
C THR A 260 4.27 -24.08 21.76
#